data_AF-A6R5L3-F1
#
_entry.id   AF-A6R5L3-F1
#
_cell.length_a   1.000
_cell.length_b   1.000
_cell.length_c   1.000
_cell.angle_alpha   90.00
_cell.angle_beta   90.00
_cell.angle_gamma   90.00
#
_symmetry.space_group_name_H-M   'P 1'
#
loop_
_entity.id
_entity.type
_entity.pdbx_description
1 polymer ?
#
loop_
_entity_poly.entity_id
_entity_poly.type
_entity_poly.pdbx_seq_one_letter_code
_entity_poly.pdbx_strand_id
1 'polypeptide(L)'
;MPPLPQAASPSATSPDLIAQISTNLSNTLSTFGRGSAQYATVLDMLRGAIQELEMEGGGEEMQDVTAIKGGGEETATVDVIEGLRKLLENGLKV
;
A
#
# COMPACT_ATOMS: atom_id res chain seq x y z
N MET A 1 16.01 -10.65 -36.37
CA MET A 1 15.13 -10.86 -35.21
C MET A 1 14.74 -9.51 -34.66
N PRO A 2 13.45 -9.20 -34.47
CA PRO A 2 13.06 -8.02 -33.70
C PRO A 2 13.33 -8.29 -32.20
N PRO A 3 13.70 -7.26 -31.41
CA PRO A 3 13.90 -7.43 -29.97
C PRO A 3 12.56 -7.69 -29.28
N LEU A 4 12.56 -8.61 -28.30
CA LEU A 4 11.38 -8.84 -27.45
C LEU A 4 11.05 -7.54 -26.68
N PRO A 5 9.75 -7.21 -26.49
CA PRO A 5 9.35 -6.15 -25.59
C PRO A 5 9.83 -6.53 -24.18
N GLN A 6 10.84 -5.79 -23.71
CA GLN A 6 11.22 -5.81 -22.32
C GLN A 6 10.01 -5.26 -21.57
N ALA A 7 9.17 -6.14 -21.02
CA ALA A 7 8.16 -5.76 -20.06
C ALA A 7 8.93 -5.25 -18.83
N ALA A 8 9.28 -3.97 -18.87
CA ALA A 8 9.58 -3.24 -17.66
C ALA A 8 8.30 -3.33 -16.84
N SER A 9 8.26 -4.28 -15.90
CA SER A 9 7.31 -4.20 -14.80
C SER A 9 7.46 -2.78 -14.26
N PRO A 10 6.43 -1.93 -14.32
CA PRO A 10 6.53 -0.66 -13.66
C PRO A 10 6.80 -1.01 -12.19
N SER A 11 7.99 -0.67 -11.71
CA SER A 11 8.23 -0.59 -10.29
C SER A 11 7.30 0.53 -9.84
N ALA A 12 6.06 0.14 -9.50
CA ALA A 12 5.01 1.07 -9.12
C ALA A 12 5.56 1.83 -7.93
N THR A 13 5.90 3.10 -8.14
CA THR A 13 6.41 3.92 -7.05
C THR A 13 5.31 4.02 -6.00
N SER A 14 5.69 4.13 -4.73
CA SER A 14 4.78 4.36 -3.61
C SER A 14 3.55 5.26 -3.90
N PRO A 15 3.66 6.43 -4.56
CA PRO A 15 2.50 7.26 -4.89
C PRO A 15 1.53 6.63 -5.90
N ASP A 16 2.01 5.82 -6.84
CA ASP A 16 1.18 5.18 -7.88
C ASP A 16 0.31 4.07 -7.26
N LEU A 17 0.88 3.33 -6.30
CA LEU A 17 0.16 2.32 -5.50
C LEU A 17 -0.97 2.95 -4.69
N ILE A 18 -0.70 4.06 -3.97
CA ILE A 18 -1.72 4.76 -3.18
C ILE A 18 -2.85 5.27 -4.08
N ALA A 19 -2.52 5.86 -5.23
CA ALA A 19 -3.53 6.37 -6.17
C ALA A 19 -4.42 5.24 -6.74
N GLN A 20 -3.82 4.09 -7.05
CA GLN A 20 -4.55 2.92 -7.53
C GLN A 20 -5.50 2.38 -6.46
N ILE A 21 -5.04 2.24 -5.22
CA ILE A 21 -5.85 1.77 -4.09
C ILE A 21 -7.00 2.75 -3.82
N SER A 22 -6.73 4.05 -3.84
CA SER A 22 -7.75 5.11 -3.70
C SER A 22 -8.84 5.02 -4.76
N THR A 23 -8.44 4.81 -6.02
CA THR A 23 -9.37 4.65 -7.15
C THR A 23 -10.24 3.41 -6.98
N ASN A 24 -9.65 2.28 -6.59
CA ASN A 24 -10.37 1.05 -6.34
C ASN A 24 -11.37 1.20 -5.18
N LEU A 25 -10.96 1.81 -4.07
CA LEU A 25 -11.87 2.10 -2.95
C LEU A 25 -13.06 2.95 -3.38
N SER A 26 -12.81 3.99 -4.17
CA SER A 26 -13.86 4.88 -4.69
C SER A 26 -14.83 4.14 -5.60
N ASN A 27 -14.31 3.26 -6.47
CA ASN A 27 -15.13 2.44 -7.37
C ASN A 27 -15.95 1.41 -6.59
N THR A 28 -15.37 0.74 -5.60
CA THR A 28 -16.09 -0.20 -4.71
C THR A 28 -17.19 0.52 -3.94
N LEU A 29 -16.89 1.70 -3.38
CA LEU A 29 -17.89 2.52 -2.69
C LEU A 29 -19.04 2.91 -3.63
N SER A 30 -18.73 3.36 -4.85
CA SER A 30 -19.74 3.74 -5.83
C SER A 30 -20.58 2.55 -6.32
N THR A 31 -20.01 1.35 -6.37
CA THR A 31 -20.67 0.16 -6.92
C THR A 31 -21.54 -0.54 -5.88
N PHE A 32 -21.02 -0.76 -4.68
CA PHE A 32 -21.69 -1.55 -3.65
C PHE A 32 -22.35 -0.69 -2.57
N GLY A 33 -21.91 0.57 -2.42
CA GLY A 33 -22.37 1.45 -1.35
C GLY A 33 -21.72 1.15 -0.02
N ARG A 34 -21.78 2.13 0.88
CA ARG A 34 -21.06 2.13 2.16
C ARG A 34 -21.48 1.03 3.12
N GLY A 35 -22.78 0.75 3.18
CA GLY A 35 -23.33 -0.27 4.08
C GLY A 35 -23.14 -1.70 3.58
N SER A 36 -22.47 -1.90 2.44
CA SER A 36 -22.29 -3.22 1.86
C SER A 36 -21.19 -4.00 2.58
N ALA A 37 -21.38 -5.31 2.67
CA ALA A 37 -20.36 -6.22 3.16
C ALA A 37 -19.10 -6.17 2.28
N GLN A 38 -19.27 -5.96 0.97
CA GLN A 38 -18.17 -5.87 0.01
C GLN A 38 -17.28 -4.66 0.29
N TYR A 39 -17.88 -3.49 0.54
CA TYR A 39 -17.10 -2.30 0.88
C TYR A 39 -16.40 -2.45 2.23
N ALA A 40 -17.09 -3.01 3.24
CA ALA A 40 -16.50 -3.30 4.54
C ALA A 40 -15.30 -4.26 4.44
N THR A 41 -15.43 -5.36 3.68
CA THR A 41 -14.32 -6.32 3.46
C THR A 41 -13.12 -5.65 2.81
N VAL A 42 -13.30 -4.72 1.87
CA VAL A 42 -12.18 -4.00 1.26
C VAL A 42 -11.48 -3.09 2.27
N LEU A 43 -12.21 -2.42 3.15
CA LEU A 43 -11.61 -1.62 4.23
C LEU A 43 -10.84 -2.50 5.23
N ASP A 44 -11.37 -3.68 5.58
CA ASP A 44 -10.68 -4.65 6.44
C ASP A 44 -9.41 -5.21 5.80
N MET A 45 -9.45 -5.54 4.51
CA MET A 45 -8.25 -5.97 3.77
C MET A 45 -7.18 -4.88 3.74
N LEU A 46 -7.57 -3.62 3.49
CA LEU A 46 -6.64 -2.49 3.53
C LEU A 46 -6.02 -2.32 4.93
N ARG A 47 -6.82 -2.48 5.98
CA ARG A 47 -6.33 -2.44 7.36
C ARG A 47 -5.34 -3.56 7.65
N GLY A 48 -5.60 -4.78 7.16
CA GLY A 48 -4.69 -5.91 7.27
C GLY A 48 -3.36 -5.66 6.58
N ALA A 49 -3.39 -5.15 5.34
CA ALA A 49 -2.19 -4.82 4.58
C ALA A 49 -1.33 -3.73 5.25
N ILE A 50 -1.96 -2.73 5.87
CA ILE A 50 -1.24 -1.71 6.66
C ILE A 50 -0.50 -2.36 7.84
N GLN A 51 -1.14 -3.28 8.56
CA GLN A 51 -0.51 -3.96 9.70
C GLN A 51 0.64 -4.88 9.27
N GLU A 52 0.52 -5.55 8.14
CA GLU A 52 1.59 -6.39 7.58
C GLU A 52 2.82 -5.54 7.24
N LEU A 53 2.64 -4.40 6.57
CA LEU A 53 3.71 -3.45 6.27
C LEU A 53 4.36 -2.86 7.53
N GLU A 54 3.57 -2.62 8.58
CA GLU A 54 4.06 -2.15 9.88
C GLU A 54 4.89 -3.22 10.61
N MET A 55 4.54 -4.50 10.47
CA MET A 55 5.30 -5.61 11.03
C MET A 55 6.61 -5.86 10.26
N GLU A 56 6.57 -5.78 8.93
CA GLU A 56 7.79 -5.88 8.10
C GLU A 56 8.73 -4.69 8.33
N GLY A 57 8.21 -3.47 8.49
CA GLY A 57 9.01 -2.28 8.81
C GLY A 57 9.48 -2.19 10.26
N GLY A 58 8.90 -2.95 11.18
CA GLY A 58 9.26 -2.99 12.61
C GLY A 58 9.98 -4.26 13.05
N GLY A 59 10.25 -5.19 12.13
CA GLY A 59 10.67 -6.57 12.39
C GLY A 59 12.15 -6.89 12.16
N GLU A 60 13.05 -5.92 12.27
CA GLU A 60 14.51 -6.15 12.17
C GLU A 60 15.26 -5.91 13.50
N GLU A 61 14.69 -6.33 14.64
CA GLU A 61 15.52 -6.66 15.80
C GLU A 61 15.94 -8.14 15.69
N MET A 62 16.99 -8.42 14.91
CA MET A 62 18.00 -9.48 15.10
C MET A 62 18.62 -9.92 13.76
N GLN A 63 19.47 -9.07 13.17
CA GLN A 63 20.85 -9.47 12.83
C GLN A 63 21.71 -8.27 12.43
N ASP A 64 22.72 -8.06 13.26
CA ASP A 64 23.87 -7.20 13.09
C ASP A 64 24.60 -7.43 11.74
N VAL A 65 25.38 -6.41 11.37
CA VAL A 65 26.34 -6.34 10.25
C VAL A 65 25.75 -5.97 8.88
N THR A 66 25.52 -4.67 8.64
CA THR A 66 26.41 -3.81 7.85
C THR A 66 25.74 -2.43 7.67
N ALA A 67 26.19 -1.46 8.44
CA ALA A 67 25.75 -0.07 8.37
C ALA A 67 26.23 0.62 7.08
N ILE A 68 25.62 0.36 5.91
CA ILE A 68 25.75 1.23 4.74
C ILE A 68 24.43 1.17 3.93
N LYS A 69 23.64 2.26 4.00
CA LYS A 69 22.58 2.64 3.02
C LYS A 69 21.12 2.19 3.27
N GLY A 70 20.54 2.43 4.45
CA GLY A 70 19.13 2.11 4.77
C GLY A 70 18.11 3.27 4.68
N GLY A 71 18.53 4.53 4.61
CA GLY A 71 17.63 5.67 4.88
C GLY A 71 16.62 6.05 3.80
N GLY A 72 16.60 5.40 2.63
CA GLY A 72 15.67 5.74 1.53
C GLY A 72 14.47 4.79 1.40
N GLU A 73 14.65 3.54 1.79
CA GLU A 73 13.62 2.49 1.68
C GLU A 73 12.71 2.50 2.90
N GLU A 74 13.28 2.66 4.10
CA GLU A 74 12.53 2.84 5.35
C GLU A 74 11.59 4.07 5.29
N THR A 75 12.08 5.20 4.78
CA THR A 75 11.26 6.42 4.61
C THR A 75 10.14 6.21 3.58
N ALA A 76 10.41 5.49 2.50
CA ALA A 76 9.41 5.21 1.47
C ALA A 76 8.29 4.29 1.99
N THR A 77 8.64 3.29 2.82
CA THR A 77 7.67 2.41 3.48
C THR A 77 6.81 3.18 4.48
N VAL A 78 7.41 4.06 5.28
CA VAL A 78 6.68 4.94 6.22
C VAL A 78 5.70 5.86 5.47
N ASP A 79 6.13 6.48 4.36
CA ASP A 79 5.27 7.33 3.53
C ASP A 79 4.09 6.54 2.92
N VAL A 80 4.32 5.30 2.49
CA VAL A 80 3.26 4.40 2.01
C VAL A 80 2.26 4.09 3.11
N ILE A 81 2.74 3.68 4.29
CA ILE A 81 1.89 3.36 5.44
C ILE A 81 1.03 4.56 5.82
N GLU A 82 1.60 5.77 5.86
CA GLU A 82 0.85 7.00 6.15
C GLU A 82 -0.22 7.29 5.08
N GLY A 83 0.12 7.12 3.81
CA GLY A 83 -0.82 7.28 2.69
C GLY A 83 -2.00 6.30 2.76
N LEU A 84 -1.73 5.03 3.05
CA LEU A 84 -2.75 3.99 3.21
C LEU A 84 -3.64 4.24 4.44
N ARG A 85 -3.07 4.68 5.57
CA ARG A 85 -3.83 5.07 6.77
C ARG A 85 -4.79 6.21 6.46
N LYS A 86 -4.36 7.26 5.74
CA LYS A 86 -5.23 8.37 5.31
C LYS A 86 -6.38 7.88 4.42
N LEU A 87 -6.13 6.94 3.52
CA LEU A 87 -7.18 6.37 2.68
C LEU A 87 -8.21 5.57 3.49
N LEU A 88 -7.74 4.75 4.44
CA LEU A 88 -8.62 3.99 5.32
C LEU A 88 -9.48 4.91 6.19
N GLU A 89 -8.89 5.93 6.80
CA GLU A 89 -9.63 6.92 7.58
C GLU A 89 -10.70 7.63 6.75
N ASN A 90 -10.35 8.05 5.52
CA ASN A 90 -11.31 8.68 4.64
C ASN A 90 -12.45 7.73 4.30
N GLY A 91 -12.15 6.46 3.96
CA GLY A 91 -13.16 5.44 3.68
C GLY A 91 -14.12 5.14 4.85
N LEU A 92 -13.63 5.25 6.09
CA LEU A 92 -14.44 5.08 7.30
C LEU A 92 -15.25 6.32 7.67
N LYS A 93 -14.76 7.53 7.33
CA LYS A 93 -15.42 8.81 7.60
C LYS A 93 -16.52 9.13 6.62
N VAL A 94 -16.41 8.67 5.35
CA VAL A 94 -17.44 8.95 4.34
C VAL A 94 -18.74 8.53 4.96
#